data_AF-A0A5A8DBE1-F1
#
_entry.id   AF-A0A5A8DBE1-F1
#
_cell.length_a   1.000
_cell.length_b   1.000
_cell.length_c   1.000
_cell.angle_alpha   90.00
_cell.angle_beta   90.00
_cell.angle_gamma   90.00
#
_symmetry.space_group_name_H-M   'P 1'
#
loop_
_entity.id
_entity.type
_entity.pdbx_description
1 polymer ?
#
loop_
_entity_poly.entity_id
_entity_poly.type
_entity_poly.pdbx_seq_one_letter_code
_entity_poly.pdbx_strand_id
1 'polypeptide(L)'
;MPFSQRFIASECAAEPVSELNEAEFHGIADDLLEDLEGRLDALDDFLDDAELTNSQGVLTASLGDKGTYVLNKQTPNRQVWWSSPVSGPKRFYWNAEEKKWMGTRDGSELVSLLRRELKQLLGSEFEL
;
A
#
# COMPACT_ATOMS: atom_id res chain seq x y z
N MET A 1 -28.12 1.57 41.92
CA MET A 1 -28.39 0.54 40.89
C MET A 1 -29.03 1.24 39.69
N PRO A 2 -28.76 0.86 38.43
CA PRO A 2 -27.50 0.65 37.69
C PRO A 2 -27.34 1.73 36.55
N PHE A 3 -26.14 2.18 36.20
CA PHE A 3 -25.25 1.73 35.11
C PHE A 3 -25.82 1.71 33.67
N SER A 4 -25.04 2.30 32.74
CA SER A 4 -25.00 2.18 31.27
C SER A 4 -25.32 3.50 30.53
N GLN A 5 -24.54 3.95 29.55
CA GLN A 5 -23.87 3.17 28.51
C GLN A 5 -22.50 3.76 28.13
N ARG A 6 -21.45 2.97 28.28
CA ARG A 6 -20.17 3.16 27.58
C ARG A 6 -20.40 2.72 26.14
N PHE A 7 -20.45 3.64 25.18
CA PHE A 7 -20.39 3.29 23.76
C PHE A 7 -18.96 2.88 23.44
N ILE A 8 -18.66 1.60 23.57
CA ILE A 8 -17.60 0.95 22.80
C ILE A 8 -18.36 0.16 21.73
N ALA A 9 -18.73 0.83 20.65
CA ALA A 9 -18.95 0.13 19.39
C ALA A 9 -17.55 -0.03 18.79
N SER A 10 -16.90 -1.14 19.15
CA SER A 10 -15.91 -1.71 18.26
C SER A 10 -16.69 -2.18 17.04
N GLU A 11 -16.95 -1.28 16.10
CA GLU A 11 -17.39 -1.66 14.77
C GLU A 11 -16.27 -2.53 14.20
N CYS A 12 -16.52 -3.83 14.22
CA CYS A 12 -15.87 -4.79 13.36
C CYS A 12 -16.27 -4.38 11.94
N ALA A 13 -15.62 -3.36 11.39
CA ALA A 13 -15.85 -2.91 10.04
C ALA A 13 -15.55 -4.10 9.14
N ALA A 14 -16.57 -4.60 8.45
CA ALA A 14 -16.36 -5.57 7.39
C ALA A 14 -15.33 -4.97 6.45
N GLU A 15 -14.18 -5.64 6.30
CA GLU A 15 -13.12 -5.17 5.41
C GLU A 15 -13.74 -4.94 4.03
N PRO A 16 -13.68 -3.74 3.45
CA PRO A 16 -14.25 -3.50 2.14
C PRO A 16 -13.58 -4.44 1.14
N VAL A 17 -14.38 -5.34 0.57
CA VAL A 17 -13.95 -6.26 -0.48
C VAL A 17 -14.27 -5.60 -1.80
N SER A 18 -13.27 -5.50 -2.68
CA SER A 18 -13.49 -5.00 -4.02
C SER A 18 -14.41 -5.97 -4.79
N GLU A 19 -15.48 -5.46 -5.40
CA GLU A 19 -16.43 -6.26 -6.21
C GLU A 19 -15.88 -6.63 -7.60
N LEU A 20 -14.57 -6.45 -7.82
CA LEU A 20 -13.90 -6.78 -9.07
C LEU A 20 -14.02 -8.26 -9.37
N ASN A 21 -14.01 -8.65 -10.65
CA ASN A 21 -13.74 -10.03 -11.03
C ASN A 21 -12.24 -10.33 -10.96
N GLU A 22 -11.85 -11.61 -11.04
CA GLU A 22 -10.44 -12.01 -10.87
C GLU A 22 -9.54 -11.36 -11.93
N ALA A 23 -9.92 -11.41 -13.21
CA ALA A 23 -9.14 -10.82 -14.29
C ALA A 23 -8.97 -9.30 -14.15
N GLU A 24 -10.03 -8.60 -13.74
CA GLU A 24 -9.99 -7.15 -13.46
C GLU A 24 -9.05 -6.83 -12.31
N PHE A 25 -9.13 -7.58 -11.21
CA PHE A 25 -8.22 -7.41 -10.08
C PHE A 25 -6.77 -7.65 -10.50
N HIS A 26 -6.52 -8.70 -11.29
CA HIS A 26 -5.18 -8.98 -11.80
C HIS A 26 -4.64 -7.79 -12.61
N GLY A 27 -5.39 -7.30 -13.60
CA GLY A 27 -4.97 -6.15 -14.41
C GLY A 27 -4.68 -4.91 -13.55
N ILE A 28 -5.62 -4.50 -12.70
CA ILE A 28 -5.49 -3.28 -11.89
C ILE A 28 -4.34 -3.39 -10.88
N ALA A 29 -4.12 -4.56 -10.29
CA ALA A 29 -3.04 -4.77 -9.34
C ALA A 29 -1.68 -4.91 -10.04
N ASP A 30 -1.62 -5.48 -11.23
CA ASP A 30 -0.39 -5.53 -12.03
C ASP A 30 -0.01 -4.12 -12.51
N ASP A 31 -0.98 -3.33 -13.00
CA ASP A 31 -0.78 -1.92 -13.36
C ASP A 31 -0.24 -1.10 -12.16
N LEU A 32 -0.75 -1.36 -10.95
CA LEU A 32 -0.22 -0.73 -9.73
C LEU A 32 1.24 -1.12 -9.49
N LEU A 33 1.57 -2.40 -9.56
CA LEU A 33 2.93 -2.87 -9.28
C LEU A 33 3.92 -2.32 -10.30
N GLU A 34 3.56 -2.28 -11.59
CA GLU A 34 4.38 -1.69 -12.65
C GLU A 34 4.57 -0.17 -12.47
N ASP A 35 3.51 0.58 -12.13
CA ASP A 35 3.62 2.01 -11.84
C ASP A 35 4.56 2.28 -10.66
N LEU A 36 4.40 1.52 -9.58
CA LEU A 36 5.21 1.69 -8.38
C LEU A 36 6.65 1.26 -8.62
N GLU A 37 6.89 0.18 -9.37
CA GLU A 37 8.23 -0.23 -9.79
C GLU A 37 8.92 0.90 -10.54
N GLY A 38 8.29 1.47 -11.57
CA GLY A 38 8.89 2.57 -12.34
C GLY A 38 9.17 3.83 -11.51
N ARG A 39 8.36 4.11 -10.49
CA ARG A 39 8.55 5.27 -9.61
C ARG A 39 9.60 5.04 -8.53
N LEU A 40 9.70 3.82 -8.04
CA LEU A 40 10.70 3.43 -7.05
C LEU A 40 12.05 3.14 -7.70
N ASP A 41 12.11 2.81 -8.99
CA ASP A 41 13.35 2.70 -9.78
C ASP A 41 14.13 4.01 -9.78
N ALA A 42 13.42 5.15 -9.80
CA ALA A 42 14.04 6.47 -9.64
C ALA A 42 14.76 6.67 -8.29
N LEU A 43 14.60 5.78 -7.30
CA LEU A 43 15.33 5.86 -6.03
C LEU A 43 16.79 5.48 -6.17
N ASP A 44 17.17 4.71 -7.20
CA ASP A 44 18.56 4.35 -7.49
C ASP A 44 19.42 5.61 -7.69
N ASP A 45 18.84 6.69 -8.24
CA ASP A 45 19.50 7.99 -8.40
C ASP A 45 19.75 8.73 -7.08
N PHE A 46 19.07 8.35 -5.98
CA PHE A 46 19.15 9.02 -4.68
C PHE A 46 19.79 8.17 -3.58
N LEU A 47 19.82 6.84 -3.76
CA LEU A 47 20.29 5.88 -2.79
C LEU A 47 21.13 4.82 -3.51
N ASP A 48 22.45 4.88 -3.32
CA ASP A 48 23.40 3.93 -3.92
C ASP A 48 23.15 2.45 -3.50
N ASP A 49 22.47 2.25 -2.37
CA ASP A 49 22.12 0.92 -1.83
C ASP A 49 20.64 0.56 -2.02
N ALA A 50 19.92 1.25 -2.92
CA ALA A 50 18.57 0.86 -3.28
C ALA A 50 18.59 -0.44 -4.12
N GLU A 51 17.65 -1.35 -3.84
CA GLU A 51 17.46 -2.55 -4.64
C GLU A 51 15.97 -2.79 -4.84
N LEU A 52 15.56 -2.89 -6.11
CA LEU A 52 14.20 -3.24 -6.48
C LEU A 52 14.11 -4.65 -7.04
N THR A 53 13.10 -5.40 -6.59
CA THR A 53 12.81 -6.74 -7.10
C THR A 53 11.30 -6.91 -7.23
N ASN A 54 10.82 -7.13 -8.45
CA ASN A 54 9.45 -7.55 -8.72
C ASN A 54 9.42 -9.04 -9.11
N SER A 55 8.72 -9.86 -8.34
CA SER A 55 8.57 -11.29 -8.64
C SER A 55 7.23 -11.84 -8.18
N GLN A 56 6.52 -12.53 -9.09
CA GLN A 56 5.28 -13.24 -8.80
C GLN A 56 4.19 -12.38 -8.11
N GLY A 57 4.09 -11.10 -8.47
CA GLY A 57 3.13 -10.17 -7.86
C GLY A 57 3.55 -9.66 -6.48
N VAL A 58 4.83 -9.81 -6.14
CA VAL A 58 5.46 -9.23 -4.95
C VAL A 58 6.53 -8.24 -5.41
N LEU A 59 6.32 -6.96 -5.12
CA LEU A 59 7.31 -5.90 -5.32
C LEU A 59 8.01 -5.62 -3.99
N THR A 60 9.33 -5.81 -3.97
CA THR A 60 10.19 -5.53 -2.83
C THR A 60 11.13 -4.40 -3.21
N ALA A 61 11.16 -3.32 -2.42
CA ALA A 61 12.09 -2.22 -2.58
C ALA A 61 12.89 -2.04 -1.28
N SER A 62 14.16 -2.40 -1.32
CA SER A 62 15.11 -2.20 -0.23
C SER A 62 15.75 -0.82 -0.37
N LEU A 63 15.74 -0.02 0.69
CA LEU A 63 16.34 1.33 0.71
C LEU A 63 17.60 1.37 1.60
N GLY A 64 18.33 0.26 1.66
CA GLY A 64 19.46 0.05 2.57
C GLY A 64 19.07 0.28 4.03
N ASP A 65 19.80 1.15 4.72
CA ASP A 65 19.58 1.48 6.15
C ASP A 65 18.22 2.13 6.45
N LYS A 66 17.49 2.60 5.43
CA LYS A 66 16.16 3.23 5.60
C LYS A 66 15.02 2.20 5.69
N GLY A 67 15.30 0.93 5.44
CA GLY A 67 14.37 -0.18 5.54
C GLY A 67 13.83 -0.67 4.20
N THR A 68 12.84 -1.56 4.26
CA THR A 68 12.35 -2.30 3.08
C THR A 68 10.84 -2.18 2.94
N TYR A 69 10.40 -1.82 1.74
CA TYR A 69 9.01 -1.86 1.33
C TYR A 69 8.71 -3.21 0.69
N VAL A 70 7.55 -3.78 1.03
CA VAL A 70 7.05 -5.01 0.41
C VAL A 70 5.59 -4.82 0.05
N LEU A 71 5.27 -4.93 -1.23
CA LEU A 71 3.92 -4.97 -1.75
C LEU A 71 3.64 -6.36 -2.29
N ASN A 72 2.49 -6.91 -1.95
CA ASN A 72 2.10 -8.25 -2.37
C ASN A 72 0.64 -8.26 -2.81
N LYS A 73 0.40 -8.67 -4.05
CA LYS A 73 -0.93 -8.90 -4.60
C LYS A 73 -1.56 -10.14 -3.97
N GLN A 74 -2.60 -9.94 -3.17
CA GLN A 74 -3.35 -11.01 -2.51
C GLN A 74 -4.62 -11.33 -3.29
N THR A 75 -4.49 -12.12 -4.37
CA THR A 75 -5.60 -12.53 -5.25
C THR A 75 -6.81 -13.10 -4.51
N PRO A 76 -6.68 -14.01 -3.52
CA PRO A 76 -7.84 -14.59 -2.85
C PRO A 76 -8.75 -13.56 -2.18
N ASN A 77 -8.17 -12.46 -1.71
CA ASN A 77 -8.88 -11.39 -1.01
C ASN A 77 -9.12 -10.15 -1.88
N ARG A 78 -8.61 -10.13 -3.12
CA ARG A 78 -8.62 -8.97 -4.02
C ARG A 78 -8.07 -7.71 -3.36
N GLN A 79 -6.98 -7.87 -2.62
CA GLN A 79 -6.32 -6.83 -1.85
C GLN A 79 -4.84 -6.74 -2.21
N VAL A 80 -4.25 -5.60 -1.92
CA VAL A 80 -2.80 -5.42 -1.92
C VAL A 80 -2.35 -5.32 -0.47
N TRP A 81 -1.46 -6.24 -0.08
CA TRP A 81 -0.77 -6.15 1.19
C TRP A 81 0.46 -5.27 1.02
N TRP A 82 0.64 -4.36 1.97
CA TRP A 82 1.70 -3.37 1.98
C TRP A 82 2.43 -3.46 3.30
N SER A 83 3.75 -3.52 3.28
CA SER A 83 4.60 -3.36 4.44
C SER A 83 5.54 -2.20 4.19
N SER A 84 5.44 -1.19 5.05
CA SER A 84 6.34 -0.04 5.04
C SER A 84 7.24 -0.05 6.27
N PRO A 85 8.51 0.37 6.13
CA PRO A 85 9.40 0.58 7.28
C PRO A 85 8.94 1.76 8.17
N VAL A 86 8.04 2.61 7.69
CA VAL A 86 7.52 3.79 8.40
C VAL A 86 6.19 3.51 9.08
N SER A 87 5.19 3.03 8.32
CA SER A 87 3.82 2.83 8.83
C SER A 87 3.46 1.38 9.15
N GLY A 88 4.36 0.43 8.87
CA GLY A 88 4.14 -0.99 9.10
C GLY A 88 3.15 -1.61 8.10
N PRO A 89 2.52 -2.75 8.46
CA PRO A 89 1.66 -3.49 7.56
C PRO A 89 0.28 -2.83 7.40
N LYS A 90 -0.18 -2.73 6.15
CA LYS A 90 -1.49 -2.23 5.75
C LYS A 90 -2.09 -3.10 4.66
N ARG A 91 -3.41 -3.01 4.50
CA ARG A 91 -4.16 -3.66 3.43
C ARG A 91 -4.94 -2.62 2.66
N PHE A 92 -4.85 -2.70 1.34
CA PHE A 92 -5.53 -1.82 0.42
C PHE A 92 -6.53 -2.60 -0.42
N TYR A 93 -7.68 -1.97 -0.65
CA TYR A 93 -8.70 -2.44 -1.59
C TYR A 93 -8.84 -1.43 -2.72
N TRP A 94 -9.25 -1.91 -3.89
CA TRP A 94 -9.54 -1.03 -5.01
C TRP A 94 -10.91 -0.37 -4.82
N ASN A 95 -10.93 0.96 -4.82
CA ASN A 95 -12.15 1.75 -4.94
C ASN A 95 -12.40 2.07 -6.43
N ALA A 96 -13.42 1.45 -7.02
CA ALA A 96 -13.76 1.63 -8.43
C ALA A 96 -14.32 3.02 -8.77
N GLU A 97 -14.94 3.72 -7.81
CA GLU A 97 -15.48 5.07 -8.00
C GLU A 97 -14.34 6.10 -8.11
N GLU A 98 -13.36 5.99 -7.20
CA GLU A 98 -12.21 6.90 -7.17
C GLU A 98 -11.05 6.45 -8.07
N LYS A 99 -11.08 5.19 -8.52
CA LYS A 99 -9.98 4.50 -9.21
C LYS A 99 -8.66 4.56 -8.43
N LYS A 100 -8.74 4.25 -7.14
CA LYS A 100 -7.62 4.36 -6.19
C LYS A 100 -7.56 3.19 -5.24
N TRP A 101 -6.36 2.91 -4.76
CA TRP A 101 -6.10 1.92 -3.72
C TRP A 101 -6.25 2.57 -2.35
N MET A 102 -7.29 2.17 -1.61
CA MET A 102 -7.69 2.78 -0.35
C MET A 102 -7.42 1.84 0.82
N GLY A 103 -6.93 2.40 1.93
CA GLY A 103 -6.62 1.67 3.15
C GLY A 103 -7.89 1.18 3.83
N THR A 104 -7.94 -0.12 4.11
CA THR A 104 -9.08 -0.79 4.78
C THR A 104 -9.40 -0.21 6.17
N ARG A 105 -8.38 0.26 6.90
CA ARG A 105 -8.52 0.68 8.30
C ARG A 105 -8.57 2.20 8.49
N ASP A 106 -7.78 2.95 7.72
CA ASP A 106 -7.59 4.38 7.91
C ASP A 106 -8.02 5.22 6.71
N GLY A 107 -8.50 4.60 5.63
CA GLY A 107 -8.94 5.29 4.42
C GLY A 107 -7.83 6.02 3.68
N SER A 108 -6.55 5.76 4.02
CA SER A 108 -5.42 6.39 3.34
C SER A 108 -5.27 5.86 1.92
N GLU A 109 -4.98 6.73 0.97
CA GLU A 109 -4.68 6.34 -0.41
C GLU A 109 -3.21 5.87 -0.53
N LEU A 110 -2.99 4.75 -1.21
CA LEU A 110 -1.70 4.04 -1.26
C LEU A 110 -0.57 4.91 -1.82
N VAL A 111 -0.79 5.55 -2.97
CA VAL A 111 0.23 6.37 -3.65
C VAL A 111 0.58 7.60 -2.82
N SER A 112 -0.43 8.27 -2.26
CA SER A 112 -0.26 9.42 -1.37
C SER A 112 0.49 9.03 -0.09
N LEU A 113 0.22 7.84 0.44
CA LEU A 113 0.95 7.29 1.58
C LEU A 113 2.42 7.08 1.23
N LEU A 114 2.72 6.40 0.11
CA LEU A 114 4.08 6.17 -0.36
C LEU A 114 4.82 7.51 -0.54
N ARG A 115 4.19 8.50 -1.19
CA ARG A 115 4.78 9.84 -1.39
C ARG A 115 5.20 10.48 -0.08
N ARG A 116 4.31 10.43 0.91
CA ARG A 116 4.56 11.03 2.23
C ARG A 116 5.71 10.33 2.95
N GLU A 117 5.76 9.00 2.86
CA GLU A 117 6.81 8.22 3.52
C GLU A 117 8.17 8.38 2.85
N LEU A 118 8.23 8.37 1.51
CA LEU A 118 9.48 8.65 0.78
C LEU A 118 9.99 10.06 1.09
N LYS A 119 9.10 11.07 1.15
CA LYS A 119 9.48 12.42 1.56
C LYS A 119 10.07 12.45 2.99
N GLN A 120 9.52 11.65 3.90
CA GLN A 120 10.03 11.53 5.26
C GLN A 120 11.40 10.82 5.34
N LEU A 121 11.61 9.78 4.53
CA LEU A 121 12.84 8.99 4.53
C LEU A 121 14.01 9.67 3.78
N LEU A 122 13.71 10.34 2.67
CA LEU A 122 14.72 10.95 1.80
C LEU A 122 14.97 12.42 2.14
N GLY A 123 14.02 13.08 2.82
CA GLY A 123 14.10 14.52 3.11
C GLY A 123 13.97 15.44 1.88
N SER A 124 13.85 14.85 0.68
CA SER A 124 13.72 15.54 -0.61
C SER A 124 12.29 15.39 -1.15
N GLU A 125 11.84 16.35 -1.93
CA GLU A 125 10.55 16.25 -2.61
C GLU A 125 10.68 15.28 -3.78
N PHE A 126 10.17 14.07 -3.59
CA PHE A 126 10.06 13.08 -4.66
C PHE A 126 8.80 13.38 -5.48
N GLU A 127 8.98 13.79 -6.74
CA GLU A 127 7.87 13.90 -7.68
C GLU A 127 7.49 12.51 -8.17
N LEU A 128 6.64 11.88 -7.37
CA LEU A 128 5.91 10.68 -7.73
C LEU A 128 4.74 10.99 -8.68
#